data_AF-A0A182ZZQ4-F1
#
_entry.id   AF-A0A182ZZQ4-F1
#
_cell.length_a   1.000
_cell.length_b   1.000
_cell.length_c   1.000
_cell.angle_alpha   90.00
_cell.angle_beta   90.00
_cell.angle_gamma   90.00
#
_symmetry.space_group_name_H-M   'P 1'
#
loop_
_entity.id
_entity.type
_entity.pdbx_description
1 polymer ?
#
loop_
_entity_poly.entity_id
_entity_poly.type
_entity_poly.pdbx_seq_one_letter_code
_entity_poly.pdbx_strand_id
1 'polypeptide(L)'
;MDHVGNHGYPMNVTDMNAFFIARGPSFLVNHTVPQIQAMDIYALMSGLLSLSSQPNNGSLVRIANQLLRPDVAHRVITTPAWYPFWWKWIVWQMRVIWFFIGFALWIILFCLLITAIFVQRNYGKQLLGSSTWGEIKA
;
A
#
# COMPACT_ATOMS: atom_id res chain seq x y z
N MET A 1 -51.62 -25.58 -28.20
CA MET A 1 -50.98 -25.43 -26.89
C MET A 1 -49.64 -24.80 -27.18
N ASP A 2 -49.47 -23.55 -26.76
CA ASP A 2 -48.35 -22.74 -27.21
C ASP A 2 -47.13 -23.08 -26.35
N HIS A 3 -46.22 -23.88 -26.90
CA HIS A 3 -44.95 -24.23 -26.28
C HIS A 3 -43.98 -23.05 -26.40
N VAL A 4 -44.24 -21.98 -25.66
CA VAL A 4 -43.37 -20.80 -25.60
C VAL A 4 -42.28 -20.97 -24.54
N GLY A 5 -41.09 -20.46 -24.82
CA GLY A 5 -40.01 -20.38 -23.84
C GLY A 5 -40.43 -19.52 -22.64
N ASN A 6 -40.04 -19.94 -21.44
CA ASN A 6 -40.41 -19.28 -20.19
C ASN A 6 -39.22 -19.18 -19.22
N HIS A 7 -39.29 -18.29 -18.25
CA HIS A 7 -38.25 -18.04 -17.27
C HIS A 7 -38.85 -17.62 -15.90
N GLY A 8 -38.00 -17.31 -14.92
CA GLY A 8 -38.42 -16.90 -13.57
C GLY A 8 -38.61 -18.06 -12.60
N TYR A 9 -38.23 -19.28 -13.00
CA TYR A 9 -38.09 -20.42 -12.11
C TYR A 9 -37.02 -20.15 -11.04
N PRO A 10 -37.00 -20.93 -9.94
CA PRO A 10 -36.00 -20.77 -8.89
C PRO A 10 -34.55 -20.82 -9.42
N MET A 11 -33.65 -20.09 -8.78
CA MET A 11 -32.24 -19.93 -9.20
C MET A 11 -31.41 -21.24 -9.17
N ASN A 12 -31.94 -22.33 -8.63
CA ASN A 12 -31.27 -23.64 -8.64
C ASN A 12 -31.50 -24.43 -9.93
N VAL A 13 -32.42 -23.97 -10.80
CA VAL A 13 -32.67 -24.57 -12.11
C VAL A 13 -31.55 -24.15 -13.06
N THR A 14 -30.78 -25.11 -13.56
CA THR A 14 -29.62 -24.85 -14.41
C THR A 14 -29.95 -24.09 -15.69
N ASP A 15 -31.16 -24.29 -16.23
CA ASP A 15 -31.63 -23.59 -17.44
C ASP A 15 -31.82 -22.08 -17.20
N MET A 16 -31.92 -21.64 -15.93
CA MET A 16 -32.01 -20.23 -15.54
C MET A 16 -30.62 -19.59 -15.32
N ASN A 17 -29.53 -20.35 -15.40
CA ASN A 17 -28.19 -19.80 -15.21
C ASN A 17 -27.81 -18.89 -16.38
N ALA A 18 -27.40 -17.66 -16.06
CA ALA A 18 -26.78 -16.76 -17.03
C ALA A 18 -25.32 -17.15 -17.30
N PHE A 19 -24.81 -16.80 -18.48
CA PHE A 19 -23.38 -16.87 -18.75
C PHE A 19 -22.68 -15.58 -18.30
N PHE A 20 -21.42 -15.71 -17.90
CA PHE A 20 -20.56 -14.58 -17.57
C PHE A 20 -19.19 -14.76 -18.22
N ILE A 21 -18.75 -13.73 -18.94
CA ILE A 21 -17.43 -13.69 -19.59
C ILE A 21 -16.81 -12.33 -19.25
N ALA A 22 -15.59 -12.35 -18.74
CA ALA A 22 -14.82 -11.15 -18.48
C ALA A 22 -13.47 -11.22 -19.19
N ARG A 23 -13.08 -10.11 -19.83
CA ARG A 23 -11.78 -9.97 -20.49
C ARG A 23 -11.24 -8.58 -20.28
N GLY A 24 -9.96 -8.50 -19.94
CA GLY A 24 -9.25 -7.24 -19.76
C GLY A 24 -7.94 -7.45 -19.02
N PRO A 25 -7.13 -6.38 -18.85
CA PRO A 25 -5.83 -6.46 -18.17
C PRO A 25 -5.96 -6.87 -16.70
N SER A 26 -7.08 -6.54 -16.07
CA SER A 26 -7.35 -6.82 -14.65
C SER A 26 -7.70 -8.28 -14.36
N PHE A 27 -8.20 -9.02 -15.35
CA PHE A 27 -8.72 -10.37 -15.19
C PHE A 27 -7.62 -11.43 -15.45
N LEU A 28 -7.78 -12.60 -14.83
CA LEU A 28 -7.02 -13.80 -15.19
C LEU A 28 -7.34 -14.21 -16.63
N VAL A 29 -6.33 -14.75 -17.33
CA VAL A 29 -6.45 -15.20 -18.72
C VAL A 29 -6.70 -16.70 -18.73
N ASN A 30 -7.62 -17.16 -19.59
CA ASN A 30 -7.95 -18.57 -19.75
C ASN A 30 -8.33 -19.25 -18.41
N HIS A 31 -9.09 -18.55 -17.58
CA HIS A 31 -9.52 -19.03 -16.28
C HIS A 31 -11.04 -19.22 -16.26
N THR A 32 -11.47 -20.35 -15.70
CA THR A 32 -12.89 -20.70 -15.55
C THR A 32 -13.18 -20.91 -14.08
N VAL A 33 -14.23 -20.26 -13.60
CA VAL A 33 -14.74 -20.41 -12.24
C VAL A 33 -16.07 -21.18 -12.27
N PRO A 34 -16.39 -21.96 -11.23
CA PRO A 34 -17.56 -22.84 -11.26
C PRO A 34 -18.89 -22.08 -11.28
N GLN A 35 -19.03 -21.04 -10.46
CA GLN A 35 -20.22 -20.19 -10.39
C GLN A 35 -19.86 -18.84 -9.79
N ILE A 36 -20.58 -17.80 -10.22
CA ILE A 36 -20.56 -16.47 -9.58
C ILE A 36 -21.99 -16.06 -9.21
N GLN A 37 -22.12 -15.12 -8.26
CA GLN A 37 -23.42 -14.52 -7.96
C GLN A 37 -23.55 -13.18 -8.70
N ALA A 38 -24.68 -12.96 -9.37
CA ALA A 38 -24.92 -11.73 -10.13
C ALA A 38 -24.84 -10.46 -9.25
N MET A 39 -25.23 -10.56 -7.97
CA MET A 39 -25.13 -9.49 -6.98
C MET A 39 -23.68 -9.01 -6.73
N ASP A 40 -22.67 -9.85 -6.96
CA ASP A 40 -21.26 -9.49 -6.76
C ASP A 40 -20.72 -8.61 -7.88
N ILE A 41 -21.37 -8.61 -9.05
CA ILE A 41 -20.90 -7.91 -10.25
C ILE A 41 -20.85 -6.40 -10.01
N TYR A 42 -21.83 -5.84 -9.30
CA TYR A 42 -21.83 -4.41 -8.98
C TYR A 42 -20.59 -4.00 -8.17
N ALA A 43 -20.30 -4.73 -7.09
CA ALA A 43 -19.14 -4.45 -6.23
C ALA A 43 -17.81 -4.68 -6.97
N LEU A 44 -17.76 -5.66 -7.88
CA LEU A 44 -16.61 -5.90 -8.75
C LEU A 44 -16.37 -4.72 -9.71
N MET A 45 -17.42 -4.25 -10.38
CA MET A 45 -17.32 -3.15 -11.35
C MET A 45 -16.93 -1.84 -10.68
N SER A 46 -17.55 -1.50 -9.55
CA SER A 46 -17.17 -0.31 -8.78
C SER A 46 -15.71 -0.38 -8.35
N GLY A 47 -15.26 -1.53 -7.84
CA GLY A 47 -13.85 -1.75 -7.46
C GLY A 47 -12.88 -1.56 -8.62
N LEU A 48 -13.20 -2.11 -9.80
CA LEU A 48 -12.37 -1.96 -11.01
C LEU A 48 -12.34 -0.51 -11.53
N LEU A 49 -13.44 0.22 -11.39
CA LEU A 49 -13.57 1.63 -11.79
C LEU A 49 -13.06 2.60 -10.72
N SER A 50 -12.55 2.11 -9.59
CA SER A 50 -12.14 2.94 -8.45
C SER A 50 -13.28 3.82 -7.91
N LEU A 51 -14.51 3.29 -7.92
CA LEU A 51 -15.71 3.91 -7.38
C LEU A 51 -16.05 3.31 -6.01
N SER A 52 -16.61 4.14 -5.13
CA SER A 52 -17.15 3.65 -3.87
C SER A 52 -18.45 2.91 -4.11
N SER A 53 -18.47 1.62 -3.79
CA SER A 53 -19.69 0.83 -3.77
C SER A 53 -20.67 1.42 -2.76
N GLN A 54 -21.91 1.66 -3.19
CA GLN A 54 -23.01 1.93 -2.27
C GLN A 54 -23.44 0.64 -1.56
N PRO A 55 -24.18 0.70 -0.44
CA PRO A 55 -24.68 -0.48 0.24
C PRO A 55 -25.40 -1.43 -0.72
N ASN A 56 -24.92 -2.67 -0.81
CA ASN A 56 -25.44 -3.70 -1.69
C ASN A 56 -25.22 -5.08 -1.04
N ASN A 57 -25.92 -6.10 -1.52
CA ASN A 57 -25.83 -7.45 -0.96
C ASN A 57 -24.63 -8.26 -1.49
N GLY A 58 -23.88 -7.74 -2.46
CA GLY A 58 -22.74 -8.42 -3.06
C GLY A 58 -21.49 -8.43 -2.19
N SER A 59 -20.57 -9.35 -2.49
CA SER A 59 -19.28 -9.50 -1.84
C SER A 59 -18.15 -9.38 -2.87
N LEU A 60 -17.44 -8.25 -2.83
CA LEU A 60 -16.25 -8.03 -3.67
C LEU A 60 -15.17 -9.07 -3.41
N VAL A 61 -14.94 -9.41 -2.14
CA VAL A 61 -13.89 -10.35 -1.72
C VAL A 61 -14.12 -11.74 -2.32
N ARG A 62 -15.38 -12.19 -2.38
CA ARG A 62 -15.76 -13.51 -2.92
C ARG A 62 -15.37 -13.66 -4.39
N ILE A 63 -15.59 -12.63 -5.19
CA ILE A 63 -15.41 -12.69 -6.65
C ILE A 63 -14.02 -12.20 -7.12
N ALA A 64 -13.43 -11.20 -6.44
CA ALA A 64 -12.18 -10.58 -6.87
C ALA A 64 -11.01 -11.57 -6.88
N ASN A 65 -10.87 -12.39 -5.83
CA ASN A 65 -9.76 -13.35 -5.73
C ASN A 65 -9.84 -14.50 -6.74
N GLN A 66 -11.03 -14.75 -7.30
CA GLN A 66 -11.24 -15.81 -8.29
C GLN A 66 -11.07 -15.30 -9.73
N LEU A 67 -11.44 -14.05 -10.00
CA LEU A 67 -11.46 -13.52 -11.37
C LEU A 67 -10.28 -12.60 -11.72
N LEU A 68 -9.71 -11.90 -10.73
CA LEU A 68 -8.70 -10.87 -10.96
C LEU A 68 -7.29 -11.41 -10.76
N ARG A 69 -6.31 -10.76 -11.41
CA ARG A 69 -4.90 -11.02 -11.12
C ARG A 69 -4.60 -10.71 -9.65
N PRO A 70 -3.68 -11.44 -8.98
CA PRO A 70 -3.44 -11.26 -7.54
C PRO A 70 -3.09 -9.83 -7.13
N ASP A 71 -2.30 -9.12 -7.94
CA ASP A 71 -1.91 -7.73 -7.69
C ASP A 71 -3.10 -6.76 -7.81
N VAL A 72 -4.00 -7.03 -8.75
CA VAL A 72 -5.22 -6.25 -8.96
C VAL A 72 -6.26 -6.56 -7.89
N ALA A 73 -6.47 -7.83 -7.56
CA ALA A 73 -7.36 -8.26 -6.47
C ALA A 73 -6.96 -7.60 -5.15
N HIS A 74 -5.67 -7.68 -4.79
CA HIS A 74 -5.15 -7.05 -3.59
C HIS A 74 -5.42 -5.54 -3.60
N ARG A 75 -5.13 -4.84 -4.71
CA ARG A 75 -5.38 -3.40 -4.85
C ARG A 75 -6.86 -3.06 -4.68
N VAL A 76 -7.75 -3.77 -5.38
CA VAL A 76 -9.19 -3.51 -5.41
C VAL A 76 -9.84 -3.78 -4.05
N ILE A 77 -9.39 -4.80 -3.32
CA ILE A 77 -9.90 -5.14 -1.99
C ILE A 77 -9.39 -4.17 -0.91
N THR A 78 -8.11 -3.77 -0.98
CA THR A 78 -7.46 -3.04 0.12
C THR A 78 -7.48 -1.52 -0.04
N THR A 79 -7.62 -1.00 -1.27
CA THR A 79 -7.61 0.45 -1.49
C THR A 79 -8.96 1.04 -1.11
N PRO A 80 -9.04 1.95 -0.13
CA PRO A 80 -10.30 2.62 0.19
C PRO A 80 -10.77 3.43 -1.01
N ALA A 81 -12.03 3.27 -1.42
CA ALA A 81 -12.55 3.96 -2.61
C ALA A 81 -12.63 5.49 -2.45
N TRP A 82 -12.63 5.98 -1.21
CA TRP A 82 -12.54 7.40 -0.88
C TRP A 82 -11.11 7.92 -0.81
N TYR A 83 -10.09 7.06 -0.99
CA TYR A 83 -8.69 7.44 -0.85
C TYR A 83 -8.30 8.42 -1.97
N PRO A 84 -8.16 9.72 -1.68
CA PRO A 84 -7.91 10.70 -2.71
C PRO A 84 -6.51 10.52 -3.29
N PHE A 85 -6.34 10.76 -4.59
CA PHE A 85 -5.03 10.70 -5.23
C PHE A 85 -3.98 11.57 -4.50
N TRP A 86 -4.37 12.74 -4.02
CA TRP A 86 -3.49 13.65 -3.26
C TRP A 86 -3.08 13.08 -1.90
N TRP A 87 -3.83 12.16 -1.31
CA TRP A 87 -3.47 11.53 -0.05
C TRP A 87 -2.30 10.54 -0.23
N LYS A 88 -2.14 9.95 -1.43
CA LYS A 88 -0.95 9.13 -1.77
C LYS A 88 0.28 10.03 -1.74
N TRP A 89 0.15 11.20 -2.35
CA TRP A 89 1.20 12.21 -2.37
C TRP A 89 1.54 12.72 -0.96
N ILE A 90 0.54 13.00 -0.12
CA ILE A 90 0.77 13.42 1.28
C ILE A 90 1.50 12.33 2.07
N VAL A 91 1.03 11.08 2.04
CA VAL A 91 1.67 9.98 2.79
C VAL A 91 3.08 9.71 2.28
N TRP A 92 3.31 9.86 0.98
CA TRP A 92 4.65 9.79 0.39
C TRP A 92 5.55 10.93 0.91
N GLN A 93 5.04 12.16 0.96
CA GLN A 93 5.76 13.33 1.47
C GLN A 93 6.17 13.14 2.94
N MET A 94 5.32 12.53 3.76
CA MET A 94 5.62 12.26 5.18
C MET A 94 6.84 11.34 5.32
N ARG A 95 6.98 10.30 4.50
CA ARG A 95 8.16 9.42 4.54
C ARG A 95 9.45 10.15 4.16
N VAL A 96 9.37 11.05 3.20
CA VAL A 96 10.52 11.86 2.76
C VAL A 96 10.94 12.86 3.84
N ILE A 97 10.00 13.48 4.54
CA ILE A 97 10.27 14.38 5.67
C ILE A 97 11.08 13.66 6.75
N TRP A 98 10.68 12.46 7.15
CA TRP A 98 11.40 11.68 8.16
C TRP A 98 12.84 11.33 7.75
N PHE A 99 13.08 11.08 6.46
CA PHE A 99 14.43 10.85 5.94
C PHE A 99 15.33 12.08 6.12
N PHE A 100 14.81 13.27 5.79
CA PHE A 100 15.56 14.52 5.95
C PHE A 100 15.79 14.89 7.43
N ILE A 101 14.80 14.67 8.29
CA ILE A 101 14.95 14.85 9.75
C ILE A 101 16.06 13.93 10.27
N GLY A 102 16.03 12.64 9.90
CA GLY A 102 17.06 11.68 10.30
C GLY A 102 18.46 12.08 9.82
N PHE A 103 18.59 12.54 8.59
CA PHE A 103 19.86 13.00 8.02
C PHE A 103 20.40 14.26 8.74
N ALA A 104 19.52 15.23 9.03
CA ALA A 104 19.90 16.44 9.77
C ALA A 104 20.39 16.10 11.20
N LEU A 105 19.70 15.19 11.90
CA LEU A 105 20.12 14.72 13.22
C LEU A 105 21.49 14.03 13.15
N TRP A 106 21.74 13.24 12.10
CA TRP A 106 23.04 12.59 11.88
C TRP A 106 24.17 13.59 11.65
N ILE A 107 23.93 14.65 10.86
CA ILE A 107 24.90 15.73 10.66
C ILE A 107 25.20 16.43 11.99
N ILE A 108 24.17 16.74 12.79
CA ILE A 108 24.34 17.39 14.09
C ILE A 108 25.19 16.53 15.02
N LEU A 109 24.88 15.23 15.12
CA LEU A 109 25.67 14.29 15.93
C LEU A 109 27.11 14.18 15.44
N PHE A 110 27.33 14.16 14.12
CA PHE A 110 28.67 14.13 13.54
C PHE A 110 29.47 15.40 13.85
N CYS A 111 28.84 16.58 13.75
CA CYS A 111 29.46 17.84 14.12
C CYS A 111 29.83 17.89 15.61
N LEU A 112 28.93 17.43 16.49
CA LEU A 112 29.20 17.33 17.94
C LEU A 112 30.35 16.37 18.25
N LEU A 113 30.44 15.26 17.53
CA LEU A 113 31.55 14.31 17.66
C LEU A 113 32.89 14.96 17.26
N ILE A 114 32.91 15.68 16.13
CA ILE A 114 34.11 16.37 15.65
C ILE A 114 34.56 17.45 16.63
N THR A 115 33.64 18.26 17.16
CA THR A 115 33.98 19.29 18.15
C THR A 115 34.49 18.66 19.45
N ALA A 116 33.89 17.56 19.91
CA ALA A 116 34.36 16.82 21.09
C ALA A 116 35.80 16.29 20.88
N ILE A 117 36.10 15.66 19.74
CA ILE A 117 37.44 15.17 19.40
C ILE A 117 38.45 16.33 19.36
N PHE A 118 38.08 17.45 18.74
CA PHE A 118 38.95 18.63 18.64
C PHE A 118 39.26 19.23 20.02
N VAL A 119 38.24 19.36 20.86
CA VAL A 119 38.35 19.86 22.23
C VAL A 119 39.24 18.93 23.07
N GLN A 120 39.00 17.61 23.03
CA GLN A 120 39.80 16.62 23.75
C GLN A 120 41.28 16.66 23.30
N ARG A 121 41.54 16.81 21.99
CA ARG A 121 42.89 16.93 21.45
C ARG A 121 43.60 18.21 21.94
N ASN A 122 42.88 19.33 22.03
CA ASN A 122 43.45 20.58 22.51
C ASN A 122 43.74 20.55 24.02
N TYR A 123 42.84 19.99 24.83
CA TYR A 123 43.08 19.77 26.26
C TYR A 123 44.30 18.87 26.49
N GLY A 124 44.46 17.79 25.72
CA GLY A 124 45.65 16.92 25.80
C GLY A 124 46.97 17.65 25.52
N LYS A 125 46.99 18.54 24.51
CA LYS A 125 48.16 19.37 24.21
C LYS A 125 48.49 20.36 25.34
N GLN A 126 47.47 20.97 25.94
CA GLN A 126 47.66 21.92 27.05
C GLN A 126 48.20 21.22 28.29
N LEU A 127 47.71 20.03 28.62
CA LEU A 127 48.19 19.23 29.75
C LEU A 127 49.66 18.82 29.58
N LEU A 128 50.05 18.29 28.42
CA LEU A 128 51.45 17.94 28.11
C LEU A 128 52.37 19.18 28.10
N GLY A 129 51.87 20.32 27.62
CA GLY A 129 52.59 21.58 27.72
C GLY A 129 52.81 21.99 29.18
N SER A 130 51.75 21.98 29.99
CA SER A 130 51.86 22.37 31.40
C SER A 130 52.77 21.46 32.24
N SER A 131 52.84 20.15 31.95
CA SER A 131 53.76 19.24 32.65
C SER A 131 55.21 19.49 32.28
N THR A 132 55.52 19.73 31.00
CA THR A 132 56.88 20.04 30.53
C THR A 132 57.40 21.38 31.05
N TRP A 133 56.54 22.42 31.12
CA TRP A 133 56.91 23.71 31.72
C TRP A 133 57.01 23.69 33.25
N GLY A 134 56.34 22.73 33.91
CA GLY A 134 56.44 22.50 35.36
C GLY A 134 57.75 21.82 35.77
N GLU A 135 58.25 20.89 34.96
CA GLU A 135 59.54 20.20 35.20
C GLU A 135 60.76 21.08 34.91
N ILE A 136 60.70 22.00 33.94
CA ILE A 136 61.83 22.90 33.60
C ILE A 136 62.04 24.00 34.67
N LYS A 137 61.08 24.22 35.56
CA LYS A 137 61.11 25.28 36.59
C LYS A 137 61.45 24.80 38.01
N ALA A 138 61.83 23.53 38.18
CA ALA A 138 62.35 22.98 39.43
C ALA A 138 63.86 22.76 39.31
#